data_AF-A0A075US38-F1
#
_entry.id   AF-A0A075US38-F1
#
_cell.length_a   1.000
_cell.length_b   1.000
_cell.length_c   1.000
_cell.angle_alpha   90.00
_cell.angle_beta   90.00
_cell.angle_gamma   90.00
#
_symmetry.space_group_name_H-M   'P 1'
#
loop_
_entity.id
_entity.type
_entity.pdbx_description
1 polymer ?
#
loop_
_entity_poly.entity_id
_entity_poly.type
_entity_poly.pdbx_seq_one_letter_code
_entity_poly.pdbx_strand_id
1 'polypeptide(L)'
;MHEIERLVRRLDADGGGEAEDAQAELTRLGRETDVIAPLLRALPTLNGFGQLCAIEILQELGDARAGQPLIELLTSEHDTVREWSARALARLRVIDAVPALRRAFQACKDRGDPPDWSAPGSIRFALTELGARHPVVPSLTASLRFTTAYGHEAWPSERLSHVIDDLAAHDQVTLDFQLWRVERDGGMYWTEVQWGDADLDYSHPWAALVQQARRRAATAATRAALGANVVATIDWIDRSDL
;
A
#
# COMPACT_ATOMS: atom_id res chain seq x y z
N MET A 1 6.39 -29.10 -17.16
CA MET A 1 5.17 -28.44 -17.69
C MET A 1 3.92 -28.91 -16.95
N HIS A 2 3.53 -30.19 -17.02
CA HIS A 2 2.36 -30.73 -16.29
C HIS A 2 2.36 -30.44 -14.78
N GLU A 3 3.52 -30.48 -14.13
CA GLU A 3 3.62 -30.19 -12.69
C GLU A 3 3.39 -28.72 -12.36
N ILE A 4 3.94 -27.79 -13.15
CA ILE A 4 3.73 -26.34 -12.95
C ILE A 4 2.25 -26.01 -13.14
N GLU A 5 1.60 -26.56 -14.16
CA GLU A 5 0.16 -26.35 -14.39
C GLU A 5 -0.69 -26.92 -13.24
N ARG A 6 -0.28 -28.04 -12.65
CA ARG A 6 -0.93 -28.61 -11.46
C ARG A 6 -0.79 -27.67 -10.26
N LEU A 7 0.42 -27.16 -10.01
CA LEU A 7 0.68 -26.21 -8.92
C LEU A 7 -0.07 -24.90 -9.10
N VAL A 8 -0.12 -24.36 -10.33
CA VAL A 8 -0.88 -23.14 -10.64
C VAL A 8 -2.37 -23.32 -10.33
N ARG A 9 -2.97 -24.47 -10.68
CA ARG A 9 -4.36 -24.76 -10.30
C ARG A 9 -4.58 -24.88 -8.78
N ARG A 10 -3.54 -25.29 -8.02
CA ARG A 10 -3.63 -25.41 -6.56
C ARG A 10 -3.57 -24.06 -5.84
N LEU A 11 -3.23 -22.98 -6.53
CA LEU A 11 -3.38 -21.63 -5.98
C LEU A 11 -4.86 -21.32 -5.64
N ASP A 12 -5.80 -21.97 -6.31
CA ASP A 12 -7.24 -21.84 -6.04
C ASP A 12 -7.74 -22.75 -4.91
N ALA A 13 -6.87 -23.55 -4.28
CA ALA A 13 -7.30 -24.54 -3.29
C ALA A 13 -7.99 -23.89 -2.09
N ASP A 14 -9.11 -24.50 -1.67
CA ASP A 14 -9.83 -24.10 -0.46
C ASP A 14 -9.02 -24.47 0.79
N GLY A 15 -8.81 -23.50 1.69
CA GLY A 15 -8.01 -23.67 2.89
C GLY A 15 -6.52 -23.39 2.65
N GLY A 16 -6.04 -22.28 3.21
CA GLY A 16 -4.77 -21.63 2.84
C GLY A 16 -3.54 -22.54 2.72
N GLY A 17 -3.44 -23.63 3.50
CA GLY A 17 -2.26 -24.50 3.50
C GLY A 17 -1.90 -25.10 2.14
N GLU A 18 -2.87 -25.56 1.33
CA GLU A 18 -2.55 -26.15 0.02
C GLU A 18 -2.09 -25.11 -1.02
N ALA A 19 -2.70 -23.93 -0.99
CA ALA A 19 -2.34 -22.82 -1.87
C ALA A 19 -1.00 -22.20 -1.46
N GLU A 20 -0.74 -22.05 -0.16
CA GLU A 20 0.54 -21.60 0.40
C GLU A 20 1.67 -22.55 0.01
N ASP A 21 1.45 -23.87 0.11
CA ASP A 21 2.41 -24.88 -0.35
C ASP A 21 2.68 -24.74 -1.86
N ALA A 22 1.62 -24.59 -2.66
CA ALA A 22 1.75 -24.41 -4.10
C ALA A 22 2.48 -23.12 -4.47
N GLN A 23 2.21 -22.03 -3.74
CA GLN A 23 2.86 -20.74 -3.89
C GLN A 23 4.34 -20.81 -3.55
N ALA A 24 4.69 -21.40 -2.40
CA ALA A 24 6.07 -21.58 -1.97
C ALA A 24 6.87 -22.41 -2.98
N GLU A 25 6.27 -23.49 -3.47
CA GLU A 25 6.93 -24.36 -4.45
C GLU A 25 7.08 -23.69 -5.82
N LEU A 26 6.06 -22.99 -6.32
CA LEU A 26 6.16 -22.21 -7.56
C LEU A 26 7.22 -21.11 -7.46
N THR A 27 7.29 -20.42 -6.32
CA THR A 27 8.32 -19.39 -6.07
C THR A 27 9.72 -20.00 -6.09
N ARG A 28 9.90 -21.15 -5.43
CA ARG A 28 11.18 -21.88 -5.43
C ARG A 28 11.58 -22.32 -6.84
N LEU A 29 10.66 -22.95 -7.57
CA LEU A 29 10.88 -23.41 -8.95
C LEU A 29 11.14 -22.25 -9.92
N GLY A 30 10.52 -21.10 -9.70
CA GLY A 30 10.67 -19.90 -10.52
C GLY A 30 12.09 -19.34 -10.58
N ARG A 31 12.97 -19.75 -9.65
CA ARG A 31 14.40 -19.38 -9.66
C ARG A 31 15.21 -20.17 -10.70
N GLU A 32 14.72 -21.33 -11.14
CA GLU A 32 15.44 -22.26 -12.03
C GLU A 32 14.67 -22.56 -13.32
N THR A 33 13.38 -22.25 -13.37
CA THR A 33 12.49 -22.63 -14.47
C THR A 33 11.41 -21.58 -14.71
N ASP A 34 10.96 -21.46 -15.97
CA ASP A 34 9.92 -20.50 -16.33
C ASP A 34 8.53 -20.93 -15.82
N VAL A 35 8.22 -20.51 -14.59
CA VAL A 35 6.88 -20.60 -13.99
C VAL A 35 6.01 -19.39 -14.33
N ILE A 36 6.62 -18.28 -14.76
CA ILE A 36 5.94 -17.03 -15.08
C ILE A 36 5.01 -17.23 -16.26
N ALA A 37 5.47 -17.82 -17.36
CA ALA A 37 4.61 -17.97 -18.54
C ALA A 37 3.34 -18.81 -18.28
N PRO A 38 3.40 -19.97 -17.58
CA PRO A 38 2.20 -20.67 -17.13
C PRO A 38 1.31 -19.86 -16.17
N LEU A 39 1.92 -19.15 -15.22
CA LEU A 39 1.18 -18.36 -14.23
C LEU A 39 0.41 -17.21 -14.89
N LEU A 40 1.06 -16.45 -15.78
CA LEU A 40 0.41 -15.35 -16.51
C LEU A 40 -0.74 -15.83 -17.39
N ARG A 41 -0.63 -17.02 -18.00
CA ARG A 41 -1.73 -17.60 -18.78
C ARG A 41 -2.93 -17.97 -17.92
N ALA A 42 -2.70 -18.43 -16.70
CA ALA A 42 -3.76 -18.89 -15.80
C ALA A 42 -4.35 -17.76 -14.94
N LEU A 43 -3.63 -16.65 -14.74
CA LEU A 43 -4.02 -15.55 -13.87
C LEU A 43 -5.49 -15.08 -14.03
N PRO A 44 -6.06 -14.95 -15.25
CA PRO A 44 -7.46 -14.55 -15.42
C PRO A 44 -8.49 -15.62 -15.02
N THR A 45 -8.05 -16.88 -14.87
CA THR A 45 -8.89 -18.03 -14.52
C THR A 45 -8.85 -18.39 -13.04
N LEU A 46 -7.87 -17.86 -12.31
CA LEU A 46 -7.75 -18.06 -10.86
C LEU A 46 -8.87 -17.31 -10.13
N ASN A 47 -9.28 -17.86 -8.98
CA ASN A 47 -10.17 -17.18 -8.06
C ASN A 47 -9.44 -16.00 -7.39
N GLY A 48 -10.17 -15.15 -6.65
CA GLY A 48 -9.59 -13.97 -6.01
C GLY A 48 -8.38 -14.28 -5.11
N PHE A 49 -8.41 -15.40 -4.38
CA PHE A 49 -7.29 -15.81 -3.53
C PHE A 49 -6.10 -16.34 -4.35
N GLY A 50 -6.35 -17.17 -5.37
CA GLY A 50 -5.33 -17.65 -6.28
C GLY A 50 -4.64 -16.51 -7.04
N GLN A 51 -5.39 -15.46 -7.41
CA GLN A 51 -4.83 -14.23 -7.98
C GLN A 51 -3.88 -13.52 -7.01
N LEU A 52 -4.21 -13.45 -5.72
CA LEU A 52 -3.32 -12.85 -4.71
C LEU A 52 -2.02 -13.64 -4.56
N CYS A 53 -2.10 -14.96 -4.44
CA CYS A 53 -0.91 -15.83 -4.42
C CYS A 53 -0.07 -15.66 -5.69
N ALA A 54 -0.71 -15.60 -6.86
CA ALA A 54 -0.03 -15.38 -8.13
C ALA A 54 0.68 -14.01 -8.17
N ILE A 55 0.02 -12.94 -7.72
CA ILE A 55 0.62 -11.60 -7.64
C ILE A 55 1.87 -11.62 -6.75
N GLU A 56 1.85 -12.31 -5.61
CA GLU A 56 3.02 -12.43 -4.74
C GLU A 56 4.18 -13.16 -5.41
N ILE A 57 3.91 -14.27 -6.10
CA ILE A 57 4.92 -15.00 -6.87
C ILE A 57 5.54 -14.09 -7.93
N LEU A 58 4.71 -13.35 -8.68
CA LEU A 58 5.17 -12.44 -9.74
C LEU A 58 6.05 -11.31 -9.18
N GLN A 59 5.71 -10.76 -8.01
CA GLN A 59 6.51 -9.74 -7.34
C GLN A 59 7.86 -10.29 -6.87
N GLU A 60 7.87 -11.43 -6.19
CA GLU A 60 9.07 -12.07 -5.64
C GLU A 60 10.05 -12.49 -6.75
N LEU A 61 9.52 -12.96 -7.88
CA LEU A 61 10.34 -13.34 -9.03
C LEU A 61 10.79 -12.14 -9.88
N GLY A 62 10.17 -10.97 -9.74
CA GLY A 62 10.65 -9.74 -10.34
C GLY A 62 10.56 -9.66 -11.87
N ASP A 63 9.74 -10.51 -12.51
CA ASP A 63 9.71 -10.63 -13.97
C ASP A 63 8.85 -9.56 -14.63
N ALA A 64 9.45 -8.76 -15.52
CA ALA A 64 8.78 -7.66 -16.22
C ALA A 64 7.58 -8.09 -17.08
N ARG A 65 7.49 -9.37 -17.48
CA ARG A 65 6.33 -9.93 -18.21
C ARG A 65 5.03 -9.80 -17.41
N ALA A 66 5.10 -9.64 -16.09
CA ALA A 66 3.93 -9.45 -15.23
C ALA A 66 3.22 -8.10 -15.44
N GLY A 67 3.87 -7.10 -16.05
CA GLY A 67 3.34 -5.73 -16.09
C GLY A 67 1.93 -5.62 -16.69
N GLN A 68 1.72 -6.15 -17.90
CA GLN A 68 0.42 -6.05 -18.57
C GLN A 68 -0.70 -6.86 -17.86
N PRO A 69 -0.47 -8.12 -17.44
CA PRO A 69 -1.46 -8.85 -16.65
C PRO A 69 -1.80 -8.18 -15.30
N LEU A 70 -0.83 -7.57 -14.62
CA LEU A 70 -1.10 -6.79 -13.41
C LEU A 70 -1.94 -5.54 -13.71
N ILE A 71 -1.66 -4.82 -14.81
CA ILE A 71 -2.48 -3.69 -15.26
C ILE A 71 -3.96 -4.09 -15.43
N GLU A 72 -4.23 -5.28 -15.97
CA GLU A 72 -5.59 -5.81 -16.14
C GLU A 72 -6.29 -6.08 -14.80
N LEU A 73 -5.55 -6.48 -13.76
CA LEU A 73 -6.10 -6.72 -12.42
C LEU A 73 -6.48 -5.44 -11.66
N LEU A 74 -6.09 -4.25 -12.13
CA LEU A 74 -6.54 -2.97 -11.55
C LEU A 74 -8.06 -2.75 -11.70
N THR A 75 -8.72 -3.49 -12.60
CA THR A 75 -10.18 -3.48 -12.77
C THR A 75 -10.88 -4.70 -12.17
N SER A 76 -10.18 -5.49 -11.34
CA SER A 76 -10.78 -6.64 -10.65
C SER A 76 -11.97 -6.21 -9.78
N GLU A 77 -12.98 -7.08 -9.69
CA GLU A 77 -14.13 -6.89 -8.79
C GLU A 77 -13.69 -7.01 -7.31
N HIS A 78 -12.61 -7.75 -7.04
CA HIS A 78 -12.05 -7.92 -5.69
C HIS A 78 -11.12 -6.75 -5.31
N ASP A 79 -11.48 -6.01 -4.26
CA ASP A 79 -10.70 -4.85 -3.79
C ASP A 79 -9.25 -5.20 -3.44
N THR A 80 -9.05 -6.30 -2.71
CA THR A 80 -7.72 -6.80 -2.33
C THR A 80 -6.86 -7.15 -3.56
N VAL A 81 -7.46 -7.65 -4.64
CA VAL A 81 -6.72 -7.92 -5.89
C VAL A 81 -6.26 -6.63 -6.55
N ARG A 82 -7.12 -5.60 -6.59
CA ARG A 82 -6.74 -4.27 -7.11
C ARG A 82 -5.62 -3.65 -6.29
N GLU A 83 -5.74 -3.73 -4.97
CA GLU A 83 -4.75 -3.25 -3.99
C GLU A 83 -3.38 -3.88 -4.24
N TRP A 84 -3.32 -5.22 -4.30
CA TRP A 84 -2.08 -5.96 -4.45
C TRP A 84 -1.47 -5.79 -5.84
N SER A 85 -2.30 -5.69 -6.87
CA SER A 85 -1.82 -5.38 -8.21
C SER A 85 -1.16 -4.00 -8.27
N ALA A 86 -1.77 -2.96 -7.70
CA ALA A 86 -1.18 -1.62 -7.64
C ALA A 86 0.18 -1.63 -6.94
N ARG A 87 0.29 -2.31 -5.80
CA ARG A 87 1.59 -2.48 -5.10
C ARG A 87 2.61 -3.24 -5.93
N ALA A 88 2.19 -4.29 -6.63
CA ALA A 88 3.07 -5.07 -7.51
C ALA A 88 3.65 -4.22 -8.63
N LEU A 89 2.81 -3.44 -9.30
CA LEU A 89 3.22 -2.52 -10.38
C LEU A 89 4.26 -1.50 -9.90
N ALA A 90 4.09 -0.98 -8.69
CA ALA A 90 5.05 -0.07 -8.06
C ALA A 90 6.40 -0.75 -7.80
N ARG A 91 6.38 -1.93 -7.15
CA ARG A 91 7.58 -2.70 -6.80
C ARG A 91 8.36 -3.16 -8.03
N LEU A 92 7.65 -3.58 -9.07
CA LEU A 92 8.23 -3.99 -10.36
C LEU A 92 8.58 -2.78 -11.26
N ARG A 93 8.35 -1.54 -10.79
CA ARG A 93 8.64 -0.29 -11.52
C ARG A 93 8.03 -0.27 -12.93
N VAL A 94 6.78 -0.73 -13.07
CA VAL A 94 6.05 -0.77 -14.34
C VAL A 94 5.52 0.63 -14.67
N ILE A 95 6.38 1.50 -15.20
CA ILE A 95 6.05 2.90 -15.51
C ILE A 95 4.86 3.02 -16.48
N ASP A 96 4.74 2.09 -17.42
CA ASP A 96 3.64 2.05 -18.40
C ASP A 96 2.25 1.82 -17.75
N ALA A 97 2.21 1.45 -16.47
CA ALA A 97 0.96 1.29 -15.72
C ALA A 97 0.33 2.62 -15.28
N VAL A 98 1.08 3.74 -15.32
CA VAL A 98 0.59 5.05 -14.84
C VAL A 98 -0.78 5.46 -15.41
N PRO A 99 -1.05 5.34 -16.73
CA PRO A 99 -2.37 5.65 -17.27
C PRO A 99 -3.49 4.76 -16.69
N ALA A 100 -3.22 3.48 -16.48
CA ALA A 100 -4.18 2.54 -15.91
C ALA A 100 -4.43 2.81 -14.42
N LEU A 101 -3.38 3.09 -13.65
CA LEU A 101 -3.47 3.50 -12.25
C LEU A 101 -4.30 4.78 -12.08
N ARG A 102 -4.13 5.78 -12.96
CA ARG A 102 -4.95 7.00 -12.94
C ARG A 102 -6.43 6.71 -13.21
N ARG A 103 -6.73 5.84 -14.17
CA ARG A 103 -8.12 5.41 -14.44
C ARG A 103 -8.72 4.65 -13.26
N ALA A 104 -7.96 3.73 -12.65
CA ALA A 104 -8.39 2.99 -11.48
C ALA A 104 -8.65 3.92 -10.28
N PHE A 105 -7.77 4.89 -10.05
CA PHE A 105 -7.95 5.91 -9.03
C PHE A 105 -9.21 6.74 -9.26
N GLN A 106 -9.43 7.21 -10.50
CA GLN A 106 -10.65 7.95 -10.84
C GLN A 106 -11.90 7.09 -10.62
N ALA A 107 -11.86 5.81 -10.98
CA ALA A 107 -12.99 4.90 -10.75
C ALA A 107 -13.29 4.70 -9.25
N CYS A 108 -12.28 4.72 -8.38
CA CYS A 108 -12.49 4.73 -6.93
C CYS A 108 -13.24 6.00 -6.48
N LYS A 109 -12.82 7.17 -6.99
CA LYS A 109 -13.49 8.45 -6.70
C LYS A 109 -14.94 8.46 -7.18
N ASP A 110 -15.19 7.96 -8.39
CA ASP A 110 -16.53 7.92 -8.98
C ASP A 110 -17.49 7.00 -8.20
N ARG A 111 -16.97 5.94 -7.56
CA ARG A 111 -17.74 5.07 -6.66
C ARG A 111 -17.97 5.67 -5.27
N GLY A 112 -17.23 6.71 -4.89
CA GLY A 112 -17.21 7.24 -3.54
C GLY A 112 -16.42 6.37 -2.54
N ASP A 113 -15.44 5.60 -3.04
CA ASP A 113 -14.56 4.82 -2.17
C ASP A 113 -13.75 5.78 -1.26
N PRO A 114 -13.69 5.56 0.06
CA PRO A 114 -12.87 6.36 0.95
C PRO A 114 -11.39 6.35 0.51
N PRO A 115 -10.68 7.48 0.55
CA PRO A 115 -9.28 7.54 0.14
C PRO A 115 -8.36 6.68 1.03
N ASP A 116 -8.68 6.51 2.30
CA ASP A 116 -7.94 5.65 3.24
C ASP A 116 -8.26 4.16 3.08
N TRP A 117 -9.12 3.77 2.15
CA TRP A 117 -9.39 2.37 1.85
C TRP A 117 -8.26 1.71 1.06
N SER A 118 -8.23 0.38 1.08
CA SER A 118 -7.05 -0.43 0.72
C SER A 118 -6.56 -0.18 -0.71
N ALA A 119 -7.45 -0.28 -1.71
CA ALA A 119 -7.09 -0.08 -3.11
C ALA A 119 -6.79 1.40 -3.44
N PRO A 120 -7.61 2.40 -3.07
CA PRO A 120 -7.27 3.82 -3.27
C PRO A 120 -5.90 4.19 -2.70
N GLY A 121 -5.59 3.77 -1.47
CA GLY A 121 -4.29 3.97 -0.83
C GLY A 121 -3.14 3.35 -1.63
N SER A 122 -3.29 2.08 -2.05
CA SER A 122 -2.27 1.38 -2.82
C SER A 122 -2.07 1.94 -4.23
N ILE A 123 -3.12 2.46 -4.86
CA ILE A 123 -3.04 3.13 -6.16
C ILE A 123 -2.30 4.47 -6.01
N ARG A 124 -2.59 5.27 -4.97
CA ARG A 124 -1.82 6.51 -4.69
C ARG A 124 -0.37 6.23 -4.39
N PHE A 125 -0.10 5.19 -3.59
CA PHE A 125 1.26 4.72 -3.33
C PHE A 125 1.97 4.38 -4.65
N ALA A 126 1.34 3.57 -5.51
CA ALA A 126 1.93 3.20 -6.79
C ALA A 126 2.18 4.40 -7.71
N LEU A 127 1.23 5.35 -7.78
CA LEU A 127 1.43 6.59 -8.53
C LEU A 127 2.60 7.41 -7.97
N THR A 128 2.81 7.42 -6.66
CA THR A 128 3.93 8.13 -6.01
C THR A 128 5.25 7.44 -6.35
N GLU A 129 5.34 6.12 -6.19
CA GLU A 129 6.53 5.31 -6.50
C GLU A 129 6.93 5.34 -7.98
N LEU A 130 5.95 5.50 -8.88
CA LEU A 130 6.19 5.61 -10.33
C LEU A 130 6.39 7.06 -10.78
N GLY A 131 6.46 8.03 -9.86
CA GLY A 131 6.70 9.45 -10.16
C GLY A 131 5.53 10.18 -10.82
N ALA A 132 4.32 9.63 -10.73
CA ALA A 132 3.10 10.19 -11.29
C ALA A 132 2.23 10.95 -10.24
N ARG A 133 2.58 10.88 -8.96
CA ARG A 133 2.00 11.67 -7.87
C ARG A 133 3.14 12.29 -7.05
N HIS A 134 2.98 13.55 -6.66
CA HIS A 134 3.96 14.29 -5.87
C HIS A 134 3.25 14.87 -4.63
N PRO A 135 3.14 14.12 -3.52
CA PRO A 135 2.51 14.63 -2.32
C PRO A 135 3.24 15.89 -1.83
N VAL A 136 2.46 16.85 -1.33
CA VAL A 136 3.04 18.05 -0.71
C VAL A 136 3.72 17.64 0.59
N VAL A 137 5.02 17.94 0.69
CA VAL A 137 5.83 17.74 1.90
C VAL A 137 6.25 19.13 2.42
N PRO A 138 5.58 19.66 3.46
CA PRO A 138 5.94 20.93 4.07
C PRO A 138 7.38 20.95 4.62
N SER A 139 7.96 22.15 4.79
CA SER A 139 9.40 22.27 5.10
C SER A 139 9.81 21.64 6.43
N LEU A 140 9.00 21.79 7.50
CA LEU A 140 9.31 21.17 8.79
C LEU A 140 9.16 19.65 8.71
N THR A 141 8.09 19.16 8.08
CA THR A 141 7.85 17.75 7.78
C THR A 141 9.03 17.16 7.01
N ALA A 142 9.50 17.83 5.95
CA ALA A 142 10.64 17.41 5.16
C ALA A 142 11.94 17.38 5.99
N SER A 143 12.16 18.37 6.86
CA SER A 143 13.37 18.47 7.68
C SER A 143 13.51 17.37 8.74
N LEU A 144 12.39 16.79 9.17
CA LEU A 144 12.33 15.75 10.18
C LEU A 144 12.31 14.33 9.59
N ARG A 145 12.18 14.23 8.26
CA ARG A 145 12.07 12.95 7.55
C ARG A 145 13.41 12.24 7.50
N PHE A 146 13.39 10.94 7.73
CA PHE A 146 14.51 10.03 7.46
C PHE A 146 13.99 8.71 6.87
N THR A 147 14.91 7.90 6.36
CA THR A 147 14.58 6.58 5.81
C THR A 147 14.95 5.50 6.81
N THR A 148 14.03 4.57 7.08
CA THR A 148 14.27 3.43 7.98
C THR A 148 15.18 2.38 7.32
N ALA A 149 15.63 1.39 8.11
CA ALA A 149 16.40 0.26 7.58
C ALA A 149 15.67 -0.54 6.49
N TYR A 150 14.33 -0.45 6.47
CA TYR A 150 13.46 -1.12 5.49
C TYR A 150 13.10 -0.23 4.29
N GLY A 151 13.71 0.97 4.17
CA GLY A 151 13.49 1.87 3.04
C GLY A 151 12.21 2.71 3.13
N HIS A 152 11.50 2.69 4.25
CA HIS A 152 10.30 3.49 4.45
C HIS A 152 10.66 4.90 4.93
N GLU A 153 9.94 5.92 4.44
CA GLU A 153 10.01 7.27 5.01
C GLU A 153 9.38 7.28 6.40
N ALA A 154 10.06 7.86 7.37
CA ALA A 154 9.60 7.93 8.75
C ALA A 154 9.99 9.26 9.43
N TRP A 155 9.33 9.53 10.55
CA TRP A 155 9.50 10.71 11.39
C TRP A 155 9.71 10.32 12.85
N PRO A 156 10.49 11.10 13.63
CA PRO A 156 10.63 10.84 15.06
C PRO A 156 9.29 10.98 15.77
N SER A 157 8.88 9.96 16.54
CA SER A 157 7.57 9.98 17.21
C SER A 157 7.41 11.15 18.19
N GLU A 158 8.50 11.57 18.85
CA GLU A 158 8.53 12.74 19.74
C GLU A 158 8.22 14.07 19.03
N ARG A 159 8.30 14.09 17.70
CA ARG A 159 8.01 15.25 16.85
C ARG A 159 6.72 15.09 16.05
N LEU A 160 5.98 13.99 16.26
CA LEU A 160 4.78 13.64 15.49
C LEU A 160 3.71 14.74 15.54
N SER A 161 3.46 15.35 16.71
CA SER A 161 2.49 16.45 16.83
C SER A 161 2.86 17.66 15.96
N HIS A 162 4.16 17.98 15.87
CA HIS A 162 4.64 19.07 15.02
C HIS A 162 4.50 18.75 13.54
N VAL A 163 4.71 17.49 13.14
CA VAL A 163 4.50 17.04 11.76
C VAL A 163 3.01 17.09 11.38
N ILE A 164 2.12 16.61 12.25
CA ILE A 164 0.66 16.69 12.05
C ILE A 164 0.21 18.14 11.90
N ASP A 165 0.71 19.04 12.74
CA ASP A 165 0.38 20.46 12.69
C ASP A 165 0.89 21.14 11.42
N ASP A 166 2.10 20.79 10.98
CA ASP A 166 2.72 21.31 9.78
C ASP A 166 1.99 20.84 8.51
N LEU A 167 1.61 19.56 8.44
CA LEU A 167 0.75 19.03 7.37
C LEU A 167 -0.57 19.80 7.30
N ALA A 168 -1.27 19.96 8.42
CA ALA A 168 -2.54 20.67 8.46
C ALA A 168 -2.41 22.16 8.11
N ALA A 169 -1.30 22.81 8.48
CA ALA A 169 -1.01 24.21 8.13
C ALA A 169 -0.77 24.41 6.63
N HIS A 170 -0.47 23.34 5.90
CA HIS A 170 -0.24 23.33 4.44
C HIS A 170 -1.35 22.58 3.69
N ASP A 171 -2.59 22.66 4.21
CA ASP A 171 -3.80 22.11 3.59
C ASP A 171 -3.75 20.60 3.31
N GLN A 172 -3.01 19.83 4.11
CA GLN A 172 -2.95 18.36 4.00
C GLN A 172 -3.89 17.69 5.02
N VAL A 173 -4.50 16.58 4.62
CA VAL A 173 -5.34 15.72 5.46
C VAL A 173 -4.52 14.49 5.86
N THR A 174 -4.17 14.37 7.15
CA THR A 174 -3.58 13.14 7.70
C THR A 174 -4.65 12.05 7.78
N LEU A 175 -4.49 10.97 7.02
CA LEU A 175 -5.40 9.83 7.01
C LEU A 175 -5.12 8.93 8.21
N ASP A 176 -3.86 8.52 8.35
CA ASP A 176 -3.38 7.70 9.45
C ASP A 176 -1.90 7.97 9.77
N PHE A 177 -1.44 7.31 10.83
CA PHE A 177 -0.05 7.08 11.11
C PHE A 177 0.10 5.76 11.86
N GLN A 178 1.25 5.11 11.68
CA GLN A 178 1.64 3.91 12.39
C GLN A 178 2.90 4.18 13.20
N LEU A 179 3.02 3.53 14.35
CA LEU A 179 4.20 3.62 15.20
C LEU A 179 4.97 2.33 15.18
N TRP A 180 6.29 2.49 15.16
CA TRP A 180 7.23 1.39 15.07
C TRP A 180 8.30 1.58 16.12
N ARG A 181 8.42 0.61 17.03
CA ARG A 181 9.53 0.53 17.95
C ARG A 181 10.73 -0.03 17.21
N VAL A 182 11.83 0.72 17.23
CA VAL A 182 13.09 0.38 16.58
C VAL A 182 14.05 -0.15 17.64
N GLU A 183 14.48 -1.39 17.47
CA GLU A 183 15.50 -2.01 18.33
C GLU A 183 16.91 -1.67 17.85
N ARG A 184 17.92 -1.97 18.68
CA ARG A 184 19.34 -1.63 18.39
C ARG A 184 19.90 -2.33 17.15
N ASP A 185 19.32 -3.48 16.80
CA ASP A 185 19.68 -4.26 15.60
C ASP A 185 18.98 -3.73 14.32
N GLY A 186 18.16 -2.67 14.44
CA GLY A 186 17.37 -2.11 13.36
C GLY A 186 16.02 -2.78 13.15
N GLY A 187 15.69 -3.81 13.96
CA GLY A 187 14.40 -4.48 13.91
C GLY A 187 13.26 -3.50 14.23
N MET A 188 12.23 -3.49 13.39
CA MET A 188 11.06 -2.63 13.56
C MET A 188 9.85 -3.47 13.99
N TYR A 189 9.23 -3.07 15.10
CA TYR A 189 8.08 -3.75 15.67
C TYR A 189 6.91 -2.79 15.74
N TRP A 190 5.82 -3.14 15.07
CA TRP A 190 4.58 -2.37 15.10
C TRP A 190 4.10 -2.19 16.53
N THR A 191 3.63 -0.99 16.84
CA THR A 191 3.04 -0.61 18.12
C THR A 191 1.63 -0.12 17.88
N GLU A 192 0.69 -0.61 18.69
CA GLU A 192 -0.70 -0.23 18.60
C GLU A 192 -0.91 1.26 18.91
N VAL A 193 -1.71 1.92 18.07
CA VAL A 193 -2.15 3.30 18.25
C VAL A 193 -3.66 3.29 18.40
N GLN A 194 -4.15 3.83 19.52
CA GLN A 194 -5.59 3.97 19.74
C GLN A 194 -6.15 5.18 18.99
N TRP A 195 -6.65 4.93 17.79
CA TRP A 195 -7.50 5.85 17.06
C TRP A 195 -8.89 5.91 17.70
N GLY A 196 -9.52 7.08 17.70
CA GLY A 196 -10.90 7.21 18.17
C GLY A 196 -11.90 6.70 17.12
N ASP A 197 -13.12 6.39 17.57
CA ASP A 197 -14.19 5.81 16.75
C ASP A 197 -14.78 6.73 15.66
N ALA A 198 -14.35 8.00 15.62
CA ALA A 198 -14.85 8.96 14.64
C ALA A 198 -14.04 8.88 13.35
N ASP A 199 -14.68 8.39 12.28
CA ASP A 199 -14.14 8.43 10.93
C ASP A 199 -14.07 9.86 10.38
N LEU A 200 -13.24 10.03 9.35
CA LEU A 200 -13.18 11.29 8.60
C LEU A 200 -14.45 11.44 7.75
N ASP A 201 -15.05 12.63 7.78
CA ASP A 201 -16.21 12.93 6.94
C ASP A 201 -15.76 13.65 5.68
N TYR A 202 -15.57 12.87 4.62
CA TYR A 202 -15.11 13.35 3.32
C TYR A 202 -16.14 14.25 2.60
N SER A 203 -17.37 14.40 3.12
CA SER A 203 -18.37 15.33 2.58
C SER A 203 -18.16 16.78 3.05
N HIS A 204 -17.37 16.99 4.10
CA HIS A 204 -17.08 18.33 4.60
C HIS A 204 -16.27 19.18 3.61
N PRO A 205 -16.41 20.52 3.68
CA PRO A 205 -15.48 21.42 2.99
C PRO A 205 -14.02 21.08 3.37
N TRP A 206 -13.10 21.10 2.39
CA TRP A 206 -11.70 20.69 2.57
C TRP A 206 -11.04 21.25 3.83
N ALA A 207 -11.18 22.55 4.10
CA ALA A 207 -10.61 23.17 5.30
C ALA A 207 -11.17 22.58 6.61
N ALA A 208 -12.45 22.21 6.66
CA ALA A 208 -13.04 21.55 7.81
C ALA A 208 -12.54 20.11 7.96
N LEU A 209 -12.36 19.39 6.84
CA LEU A 209 -11.76 18.04 6.82
C LEU A 209 -10.30 18.06 7.32
N VAL A 210 -9.47 19.01 6.86
CA VAL A 210 -8.10 19.21 7.35
C VAL A 210 -8.08 19.40 8.87
N GLN A 211 -8.96 20.25 9.40
CA GLN A 211 -9.04 20.49 10.85
C GLN A 211 -9.59 19.28 11.63
N GLN A 212 -10.51 18.51 11.05
CA GLN A 212 -10.99 17.26 11.63
C GLN A 212 -9.86 16.24 11.72
N ALA A 213 -9.14 16.01 10.63
CA ALA A 213 -8.02 15.08 10.55
C ALA A 213 -6.90 15.46 11.51
N ARG A 214 -6.51 16.75 11.56
CA ARG A 214 -5.53 17.25 12.53
C ARG A 214 -5.92 16.92 13.98
N ARG A 215 -7.17 17.23 14.38
CA ARG A 215 -7.65 16.94 15.74
C ARG A 215 -7.66 15.44 16.05
N ARG A 216 -8.09 14.62 15.09
CA ARG A 216 -8.13 13.16 15.20
C ARG A 216 -6.72 12.60 15.41
N ALA A 217 -5.78 12.96 14.54
CA ALA A 217 -4.39 12.51 14.61
C ALA A 217 -3.68 13.01 15.87
N ALA A 218 -3.87 14.27 16.29
CA ALA A 218 -3.28 14.81 17.52
C ALA A 218 -3.80 14.09 18.78
N THR A 219 -5.08 13.73 18.80
CA THR A 219 -5.68 12.95 19.90
C THR A 219 -5.07 11.55 19.96
N ALA A 220 -4.93 10.88 18.82
CA ALA A 220 -4.29 9.57 18.73
C ALA A 220 -2.82 9.64 19.19
N ALA A 221 -2.07 10.65 18.74
CA ALA A 221 -0.67 10.85 19.12
C ALA A 221 -0.48 11.09 20.62
N THR A 222 -1.42 11.79 21.28
CA THR A 222 -1.37 12.04 22.74
C THR A 222 -1.54 10.75 23.56
N ARG A 223 -2.27 9.77 23.02
CA ARG A 223 -2.53 8.48 23.68
C ARG A 223 -1.46 7.44 23.37
N ALA A 224 -0.63 7.69 22.37
CA ALA A 224 0.34 6.73 21.89
C ALA A 224 1.61 6.69 22.75
N ALA A 225 2.25 5.53 22.81
CA ALA A 225 3.53 5.36 23.48
C ALA A 225 4.67 5.90 22.60
N LEU A 226 4.91 7.22 22.68
CA LEU A 226 6.02 7.89 21.97
C LEU A 226 7.34 7.72 22.74
N GLY A 227 8.46 7.84 22.02
CA GLY A 227 9.78 7.78 22.65
C GLY A 227 10.93 7.83 21.65
N ALA A 228 12.15 7.96 22.17
CA ALA A 228 13.37 8.15 21.38
C ALA A 228 13.68 6.98 20.42
N ASN A 229 13.16 5.78 20.70
CA ASN A 229 13.29 4.59 19.85
C ASN A 229 11.99 4.24 19.12
N VAL A 230 11.03 5.17 19.04
CA VAL A 230 9.77 4.98 18.33
C VAL A 230 9.72 5.97 17.16
N VAL A 231 9.36 5.45 15.99
CA VAL A 231 9.26 6.21 14.75
C VAL A 231 7.86 6.12 14.20
N ALA A 232 7.43 7.14 13.47
CA ALA A 232 6.12 7.22 12.85
C ALA A 232 6.23 7.14 11.32
N THR A 233 5.39 6.33 10.70
CA THR A 233 5.06 6.44 9.26
C THR A 233 3.68 7.09 9.16
N ILE A 234 3.47 7.99 8.21
CA ILE A 234 2.26 8.82 8.14
C ILE A 234 1.69 8.73 6.72
N ASP A 235 0.39 8.52 6.56
CA ASP A 235 -0.31 8.68 5.27
C ASP A 235 -1.09 10.00 5.26
N TRP A 236 -0.98 10.74 4.17
CA TRP A 236 -1.70 11.98 3.99
C TRP A 236 -2.02 12.25 2.52
N ILE A 237 -3.06 13.07 2.35
CA ILE A 237 -3.58 13.46 1.05
C ILE A 237 -3.73 14.97 0.94
N ASP A 238 -3.71 15.45 -0.30
CA ASP A 238 -4.13 16.80 -0.65
C ASP A 238 -5.46 16.79 -1.43
N ARG A 239 -5.95 17.98 -1.78
CA ARG A 239 -7.25 18.15 -2.42
C ARG A 239 -7.37 17.42 -3.76
N SER A 240 -6.26 17.14 -4.45
CA SER A 240 -6.28 16.43 -5.73
C SER A 240 -6.60 14.93 -5.60
N ASP A 241 -6.44 14.38 -4.39
CA ASP A 241 -6.73 12.98 -4.07
C ASP A 241 -8.22 12.71 -3.78
N LEU A 242 -9.06 13.75 -3.62
CA LEU A 242 -10.51 13.67 -3.44
C LEU A 242 -11.31 14.12 -4.67
#